data_AF-A0A938A2G9-F1
#
_entry.id   AF-A0A938A2G9-F1
#
_cell.length_a   1.000
_cell.length_b   1.000
_cell.length_c   1.000
_cell.angle_alpha   90.00
_cell.angle_beta   90.00
_cell.angle_gamma   90.00
#
_symmetry.space_group_name_H-M   'P 1'
#
loop_
_entity.id
_entity.type
_entity.pdbx_description
1 polymer ?
#
loop_
_entity_poly.entity_id
_entity_poly.type
_entity_poly.pdbx_seq_one_letter_code
_entity_poly.pdbx_strand_id
1 'polypeptide(L)'
;MDIVPSPLAVPFPDMPAIGGVTLRVARAGYKDWGRCDLTYAELAEGTAVAGVFTKNVCCSSEVELGREQVKAGRARALVVNAGNSNAFTGFRGRKAVEQIMAHVSTHLGCEPGEVFVSSTGVIGVPLPRDKARDGVKAALAAAPCTWGDAARTIGTTDTFAKGAMAQAAVDGRTVTLCGIIKGSGMIAPDMATMLGYIFTDAAVEPAFLQKCLSATNFRTFSCITVDGDTSTSDTVLAFATGKAGNAPLVSTDSAGADAFAAALEDVCRQLAHLVVRDGEGAQKFIEVRVSGAVSDESARRIGLAIA
;
A
#
# COMPACT_ATOMS: atom_id res chain seq x y z
N MET A 1 6.63 -9.06 20.72
CA MET A 1 6.17 -10.40 20.33
C MET A 1 7.31 -11.01 19.57
N ASP A 2 7.89 -12.08 20.10
CA ASP A 2 8.91 -12.86 19.40
C ASP A 2 8.20 -13.76 18.38
N ILE A 3 7.76 -13.16 17.28
CA ILE A 3 7.18 -13.90 16.17
C ILE A 3 8.36 -14.55 15.44
N VAL A 4 8.35 -15.88 15.35
CA VAL A 4 9.37 -16.62 14.60
C VAL A 4 9.24 -16.24 13.12
N PRO A 5 10.31 -15.76 12.46
CA PRO A 5 10.29 -15.46 11.04
C PRO A 5 9.87 -16.68 10.21
N SER A 6 9.05 -16.47 9.19
CA SER A 6 8.67 -17.47 8.21
C SER A 6 9.94 -18.13 7.63
N PRO A 7 9.95 -19.46 7.43
CA PRO A 7 11.07 -20.14 6.76
C PRO A 7 11.22 -19.71 5.29
N LEU A 8 10.23 -18.99 4.74
CA LEU A 8 10.23 -18.41 3.40
C LEU A 8 10.60 -16.93 3.38
N ALA A 9 11.01 -16.37 4.53
CA ALA A 9 11.45 -14.98 4.63
C ALA A 9 12.65 -14.73 3.71
N VAL A 10 12.65 -13.54 3.10
CA VAL A 10 13.76 -13.07 2.26
C VAL A 10 14.32 -11.78 2.83
N PRO A 11 15.61 -11.46 2.61
CA PRO A 11 16.18 -10.18 3.01
C PRO A 11 15.41 -9.01 2.39
N PHE A 12 15.26 -7.93 3.16
CA PHE A 12 14.70 -6.69 2.64
C PHE A 12 15.69 -6.09 1.61
N PRO A 13 15.24 -5.70 0.40
CA PRO A 13 16.14 -5.20 -0.62
C PRO A 13 16.71 -3.83 -0.26
N ASP A 14 17.90 -3.53 -0.77
CA ASP A 14 18.42 -2.16 -0.75
C ASP A 14 17.65 -1.34 -1.78
N MET A 15 16.84 -0.39 -1.31
CA MET A 15 15.95 0.41 -2.15
C MET A 15 16.37 1.87 -2.12
N PRO A 16 16.55 2.50 -3.29
CA PRO A 16 16.96 3.89 -3.36
C PRO A 16 15.85 4.82 -2.86
N ALA A 17 16.23 6.03 -2.46
CA ALA A 17 15.26 7.09 -2.24
C ALA A 17 14.52 7.44 -3.55
N ILE A 18 13.23 7.77 -3.45
CA ILE A 18 12.45 8.28 -4.57
C ILE A 18 12.37 9.79 -4.45
N GLY A 19 12.73 10.50 -5.53
CA GLY A 19 12.65 11.96 -5.57
C GLY A 19 11.24 12.45 -5.22
N GLY A 20 11.12 13.38 -4.27
CA GLY A 20 9.83 13.91 -3.84
C GLY A 20 9.04 13.02 -2.86
N VAL A 21 9.66 11.97 -2.30
CA VAL A 21 9.09 11.18 -1.20
C VAL A 21 9.99 11.32 0.03
N THR A 22 9.41 11.70 1.17
CA THR A 22 10.10 11.66 2.47
C THR A 22 9.33 10.79 3.44
N LEU A 23 9.95 9.71 3.92
CA LEU A 23 9.34 8.78 4.87
C LEU A 23 9.74 9.14 6.29
N ARG A 24 8.81 9.04 7.22
CA ARG A 24 9.03 9.19 8.65
C ARG A 24 8.20 8.14 9.39
N VAL A 25 8.67 7.76 10.57
CA VAL A 25 7.96 6.82 11.45
C VAL A 25 7.90 7.36 12.87
N ALA A 26 6.83 7.04 13.57
CA ALA A 26 6.65 7.39 14.97
C ALA A 26 5.95 6.28 15.75
N ARG A 27 6.06 6.36 17.07
CA ARG A 27 5.28 5.56 18.02
C ARG A 27 4.08 6.37 18.47
N ALA A 28 2.92 6.10 17.90
CA ALA A 28 1.62 6.58 18.36
C ALA A 28 1.13 5.76 19.58
N GLY A 29 1.57 4.50 19.69
CA GLY A 29 1.27 3.64 20.84
C GLY A 29 -0.15 3.07 20.81
N TYR A 30 -0.63 2.69 19.63
CA TYR A 30 -1.91 1.99 19.48
C TYR A 30 -1.87 0.59 20.10
N LYS A 31 -0.70 -0.05 20.08
CA LYS A 31 -0.36 -1.21 20.91
C LYS A 31 0.96 -0.99 21.65
N ASP A 32 1.13 -1.68 22.77
CA ASP A 32 2.38 -1.65 23.52
C ASP A 32 3.39 -2.65 22.98
N TRP A 33 3.94 -2.35 21.80
CA TRP A 33 4.93 -3.21 21.13
C TRP A 33 6.38 -2.77 21.35
N GLY A 34 6.61 -1.60 21.95
CA GLY A 34 7.97 -1.05 22.08
C GLY A 34 8.62 -0.62 20.75
N ARG A 35 7.86 -0.55 19.65
CA ARG A 35 8.31 -0.13 18.31
C ARG A 35 7.40 0.94 17.72
N CYS A 36 7.82 1.56 16.61
CA CYS A 36 6.97 2.45 15.83
C CYS A 36 5.77 1.70 15.24
N ASP A 37 4.64 2.39 15.17
CA ASP A 37 3.34 1.88 14.69
C ASP A 37 2.57 2.91 13.85
N LEU A 38 3.23 4.01 13.45
CA LEU A 38 2.70 5.02 12.54
C LEU A 38 3.75 5.40 11.50
N THR A 39 3.43 5.19 10.22
CA THR A 39 4.23 5.63 9.07
C THR A 39 3.60 6.88 8.47
N TYR A 40 4.44 7.86 8.13
CA TYR A 40 4.07 9.06 7.40
C TYR A 40 4.95 9.18 6.16
N ALA A 41 4.33 9.27 4.99
CA ALA A 41 5.00 9.61 3.75
C ALA A 41 4.56 11.00 3.31
N GLU A 42 5.51 11.93 3.25
CA GLU A 42 5.33 13.25 2.66
C GLU A 42 5.61 13.17 1.17
N LEU A 43 4.72 13.73 0.36
CA LEU A 43 4.78 13.68 -1.10
C LEU A 43 4.89 15.08 -1.68
N ALA A 44 5.76 15.23 -2.67
CA ALA A 44 5.95 16.50 -3.37
C ALA A 44 4.64 16.99 -4.01
N GLU A 45 4.49 18.30 -4.10
CA GLU A 45 3.39 18.92 -4.83
C GLU A 45 3.37 18.41 -6.29
N GLY A 46 2.16 18.15 -6.80
CA GLY A 46 1.93 17.56 -8.12
C GLY A 46 2.00 16.04 -8.17
N THR A 47 2.15 15.35 -7.04
CA THR A 47 2.17 13.87 -7.01
C THR A 47 0.81 13.30 -7.45
N ALA A 48 0.84 12.50 -8.52
CA ALA A 48 -0.31 11.74 -8.98
C ALA A 48 -0.54 10.50 -8.11
N VAL A 49 -1.80 10.13 -7.90
CA VAL A 49 -2.17 8.94 -7.11
C VAL A 49 -3.17 8.06 -7.84
N ALA A 50 -2.99 6.75 -7.69
CA ALA A 50 -3.93 5.70 -8.06
C ALA A 50 -4.18 4.76 -6.88
N GLY A 51 -5.33 4.09 -6.89
CA GLY A 51 -5.85 3.38 -5.73
C GLY A 51 -6.69 2.16 -6.05
N VAL A 52 -6.21 1.05 -5.51
CA VAL A 52 -6.81 -0.24 -5.16
C VAL A 52 -7.54 -0.32 -3.81
N PHE A 53 -8.83 -0.67 -3.67
CA PHE A 53 -9.42 -0.79 -2.32
C PHE A 53 -10.41 -1.93 -2.16
N THR A 54 -10.39 -2.66 -1.03
CA THR A 54 -11.24 -3.84 -0.73
C THR A 54 -12.66 -3.72 -1.28
N LYS A 55 -13.27 -4.79 -1.79
CA LYS A 55 -14.70 -4.77 -2.19
C LYS A 55 -15.64 -5.12 -1.03
N ASN A 56 -15.10 -5.38 0.15
CA ASN A 56 -15.89 -5.73 1.31
C ASN A 56 -16.93 -4.64 1.63
N VAL A 57 -18.19 -5.05 1.80
CA VAL A 57 -19.31 -4.16 2.09
C VAL A 57 -19.20 -3.53 3.48
N CYS A 58 -18.43 -4.15 4.37
CA CYS A 58 -18.14 -3.68 5.71
C CYS A 58 -16.76 -3.01 5.81
N CYS A 59 -16.38 -2.24 4.80
CA CYS A 59 -15.06 -1.62 4.73
C CYS A 59 -14.86 -0.54 5.81
N SER A 60 -13.59 -0.25 6.15
CA SER A 60 -13.23 0.81 7.09
C SER A 60 -13.51 2.22 6.52
N SER A 61 -13.59 3.22 7.39
CA SER A 61 -13.79 4.62 6.97
C SER A 61 -12.63 5.14 6.10
N GLU A 62 -11.42 4.63 6.33
CA GLU A 62 -10.23 4.88 5.52
C GLU A 62 -10.44 4.43 4.07
N VAL A 63 -11.00 3.24 3.86
CA VAL A 63 -11.30 2.71 2.52
C VAL A 63 -12.39 3.54 1.85
N GLU A 64 -13.47 3.86 2.56
CA GLU A 64 -14.56 4.69 2.02
C GLU A 64 -14.06 6.05 1.53
N LEU A 65 -13.27 6.74 2.36
CA LEU A 65 -12.69 8.03 2.03
C LEU A 65 -11.67 7.91 0.90
N GLY A 66 -10.77 6.93 0.97
CA GLY A 66 -9.73 6.71 -0.04
C GLY A 66 -10.29 6.50 -1.45
N ARG A 67 -11.40 5.75 -1.58
CA ARG A 67 -12.09 5.56 -2.87
C ARG A 67 -12.59 6.86 -3.49
N GLU A 68 -13.02 7.83 -2.67
CA GLU A 68 -13.45 9.14 -3.16
C GLU A 68 -12.25 10.04 -3.46
N GLN A 69 -11.24 10.05 -2.58
CA GLN A 69 -10.03 10.86 -2.72
C GLN A 69 -9.26 10.53 -4.00
N VAL A 70 -9.11 9.24 -4.33
CA VAL A 70 -8.33 8.82 -5.49
C VAL A 70 -8.88 9.35 -6.81
N LYS A 71 -10.20 9.64 -6.88
CA LYS A 71 -10.84 10.19 -8.09
C LYS A 71 -10.28 11.56 -8.48
N ALA A 72 -9.78 12.33 -7.50
CA ALA A 72 -9.12 13.60 -7.74
C ALA A 72 -7.70 13.43 -8.31
N GLY A 73 -7.10 12.24 -8.17
CA GLY A 73 -5.82 11.90 -8.77
C GLY A 73 -4.60 12.62 -8.18
N ARG A 74 -4.74 13.32 -7.03
CA ARG A 74 -3.66 14.05 -6.38
C ARG A 74 -3.42 13.58 -4.95
N ALA A 75 -2.16 13.57 -4.53
CA ALA A 75 -1.77 13.26 -3.16
C ALA A 75 -0.64 14.17 -2.68
N ARG A 76 -0.64 14.42 -1.36
CA ARG A 76 0.39 15.18 -0.64
C ARG A 76 0.92 14.43 0.57
N ALA A 77 0.17 13.45 1.08
CA ALA A 77 0.65 12.58 2.13
C ALA A 77 -0.08 11.23 2.19
N LEU A 78 0.60 10.27 2.82
CA LEU A 78 0.03 9.02 3.30
C LEU A 78 0.34 8.86 4.80
N VAL A 79 -0.67 8.51 5.60
CA VAL A 79 -0.52 8.12 7.01
C VAL A 79 -1.01 6.70 7.18
N VAL A 80 -0.19 5.84 7.78
CA VAL A 80 -0.55 4.43 8.01
C VAL A 80 -0.33 4.08 9.46
N ASN A 81 -1.36 3.60 10.16
CA ASN A 81 -1.22 3.06 11.50
C ASN A 81 -1.38 1.54 11.58
N ALA A 82 -0.53 0.92 12.39
CA ALA A 82 -0.59 -0.49 12.72
C ALA A 82 -1.08 -0.70 14.17
N GLY A 83 -1.77 -1.81 14.39
CA GLY A 83 -2.28 -2.22 15.70
C GLY A 83 -3.77 -1.99 15.93
N ASN A 84 -4.40 -1.09 15.15
CA ASN A 84 -5.83 -0.81 15.16
C ASN A 84 -6.31 -0.62 13.71
N SER A 85 -7.32 -1.39 13.27
CA SER A 85 -7.82 -1.28 11.88
C SER A 85 -8.87 -0.19 11.70
N ASN A 86 -9.41 0.35 12.79
CA ASN A 86 -10.50 1.32 12.80
C ASN A 86 -11.76 0.87 12.03
N ALA A 87 -11.85 -0.40 11.65
CA ALA A 87 -13.00 -0.98 10.96
C ALA A 87 -14.15 -1.24 11.95
N PHE A 88 -15.40 -1.10 11.49
CA PHE A 88 -16.61 -1.24 12.31
C PHE A 88 -16.70 -0.29 13.52
N THR A 89 -16.21 0.95 13.39
CA THR A 89 -16.15 1.93 14.49
C THR A 89 -17.11 3.10 14.30
N GLY A 90 -17.85 3.12 13.18
CA GLY A 90 -18.86 4.11 12.84
C GLY A 90 -18.32 5.54 12.80
N PHE A 91 -19.17 6.50 13.15
CA PHE A 91 -18.84 7.93 13.11
C PHE A 91 -17.62 8.31 13.96
N ARG A 92 -17.35 7.58 15.05
CA ARG A 92 -16.19 7.85 15.92
C ARG A 92 -14.88 7.58 15.19
N GLY A 93 -14.79 6.46 14.46
CA GLY A 93 -13.60 6.14 13.66
C GLY A 93 -13.41 7.11 12.50
N ARG A 94 -14.49 7.44 11.79
CA ARG A 94 -14.45 8.45 10.72
C ARG A 94 -13.92 9.79 11.21
N LYS A 95 -14.36 10.25 12.39
CA LYS A 95 -13.85 11.51 12.98
C LYS A 95 -12.37 11.48 13.34
N ALA A 96 -11.83 10.31 13.70
CA ALA A 96 -10.39 10.17 13.91
C ALA A 96 -9.61 10.31 12.60
N VAL A 97 -10.09 9.70 11.51
CA VAL A 97 -9.50 9.83 10.17
C VAL A 97 -9.54 11.28 9.68
N GLU A 98 -10.71 11.93 9.75
CA GLU A 98 -10.88 13.34 9.38
C GLU A 98 -9.95 14.27 10.19
N GLN A 99 -9.70 13.96 11.47
CA GLN A 99 -8.77 14.71 12.30
C GLN A 99 -7.31 14.53 11.87
N ILE A 100 -6.90 13.31 11.50
CA ILE A 100 -5.57 13.04 10.94
C ILE A 100 -5.38 13.84 9.65
N MET A 101 -6.35 13.75 8.73
CA MET A 101 -6.33 14.47 7.46
C MET A 101 -6.18 15.98 7.66
N ALA A 102 -7.01 16.57 8.51
CA ALA A 102 -6.97 18.01 8.79
C ALA A 102 -5.63 18.46 9.41
N HIS A 103 -5.06 17.66 10.30
CA HIS A 103 -3.79 18.00 10.95
C HIS A 103 -2.63 17.99 9.95
N VAL A 104 -2.54 16.93 9.13
CA VAL A 104 -1.49 16.81 8.11
C VAL A 104 -1.68 17.85 7.00
N SER A 105 -2.90 18.08 6.54
CA SER A 105 -3.17 19.02 5.46
C SER A 105 -2.86 20.47 5.88
N THR A 106 -3.18 20.84 7.12
CA THR A 106 -2.79 22.13 7.70
C THR A 106 -1.27 22.30 7.74
N HIS A 107 -0.56 21.23 8.13
CA HIS A 107 0.92 21.26 8.18
C HIS A 107 1.53 21.44 6.78
N LEU A 108 0.98 20.77 5.77
CA LEU A 108 1.48 20.80 4.39
C LEU A 108 0.96 21.96 3.53
N GLY A 109 -0.02 22.72 4.04
CA GLY A 109 -0.73 23.74 3.27
C GLY A 109 -1.45 23.17 2.05
N CYS A 110 -2.09 22.00 2.21
CA CYS A 110 -2.79 21.31 1.13
C CYS A 110 -4.25 21.02 1.47
N GLU A 111 -5.00 20.50 0.50
CA GLU A 111 -6.38 20.10 0.76
C GLU A 111 -6.44 18.81 1.59
N PRO A 112 -7.40 18.66 2.53
CA PRO A 112 -7.57 17.41 3.28
C PRO A 112 -7.75 16.19 2.37
N GLY A 113 -8.39 16.39 1.21
CA GLY A 113 -8.58 15.35 0.19
C GLY A 113 -7.28 14.76 -0.39
N GLU A 114 -6.15 15.44 -0.22
CA GLU A 114 -4.84 14.98 -0.71
C GLU A 114 -4.05 14.18 0.35
N VAL A 115 -4.63 13.97 1.54
CA VAL A 115 -4.04 13.17 2.63
C VAL A 115 -4.74 11.82 2.71
N PHE A 116 -4.04 10.76 2.33
CA PHE A 116 -4.53 9.40 2.41
C PHE A 116 -4.23 8.80 3.78
N VAL A 117 -5.19 8.05 4.34
CA VAL A 117 -5.04 7.38 5.63
C VAL A 117 -5.34 5.90 5.46
N SER A 118 -4.58 5.04 6.11
CA SER A 118 -4.83 3.60 6.18
C SER A 118 -4.62 3.08 7.60
N SER A 119 -5.43 2.11 7.98
CA SER A 119 -5.40 1.51 9.32
C SER A 119 -5.38 -0.01 9.20
N THR A 120 -4.59 -0.69 10.04
CA THR A 120 -4.59 -2.15 10.11
C THR A 120 -4.38 -2.66 11.54
N GLY A 121 -5.05 -3.75 11.89
CA GLY A 121 -5.00 -4.34 13.23
C GLY A 121 -6.37 -4.77 13.73
N VAL A 122 -6.63 -4.56 15.03
CA VAL A 122 -7.85 -5.05 15.69
C VAL A 122 -9.10 -4.34 15.17
N ILE A 123 -10.11 -5.12 14.76
CA ILE A 123 -11.43 -4.66 14.30
C ILE A 123 -12.35 -4.32 15.49
N GLY A 124 -13.24 -3.35 15.32
CA GLY A 124 -14.28 -2.99 16.29
C GLY A 124 -13.80 -2.11 17.45
N VAL A 125 -12.52 -1.72 17.45
CA VAL A 125 -11.92 -0.83 18.46
C VAL A 125 -11.73 0.57 17.84
N PRO A 126 -12.46 1.60 18.31
CA PRO A 126 -12.30 2.96 17.79
C PRO A 126 -10.85 3.45 17.89
N LEU A 127 -10.35 4.08 16.82
CA LEU A 127 -9.03 4.71 16.82
C LEU A 127 -8.98 5.84 17.87
N PRO A 128 -8.11 5.76 18.90
CA PRO A 128 -8.07 6.77 19.95
C PRO A 128 -7.58 8.12 19.39
N ARG A 129 -8.45 9.12 19.37
CA ARG A 129 -8.20 10.44 18.76
C ARG A 129 -6.98 11.17 19.33
N ASP A 130 -6.76 11.09 20.64
CA ASP A 130 -5.59 11.72 21.27
C ASP A 130 -4.29 11.05 20.81
N LYS A 131 -4.25 9.71 20.79
CA LYS A 131 -3.09 8.97 20.27
C LYS A 131 -2.85 9.25 18.79
N ALA A 132 -3.91 9.35 17.99
CA ALA A 132 -3.81 9.71 16.59
C ALA A 132 -3.24 11.12 16.39
N ARG A 133 -3.76 12.11 17.11
CA ARG A 133 -3.24 13.49 17.09
C ARG A 133 -1.76 13.54 17.48
N ASP A 134 -1.42 12.92 18.60
CA ASP A 134 -0.07 13.00 19.17
C ASP A 134 0.94 12.19 18.35
N GLY A 135 0.52 11.03 17.83
CA GLY A 135 1.30 10.21 16.91
C GLY A 135 1.60 10.92 15.59
N VAL A 136 0.60 11.58 14.98
CA VAL A 136 0.81 12.41 13.78
C VAL A 136 1.77 13.55 14.08
N LYS A 137 1.58 14.26 15.21
CA LYS A 137 2.51 15.33 15.62
C LYS A 137 3.94 14.82 15.74
N ALA A 138 4.14 13.64 16.34
CA ALA A 138 5.45 13.02 16.46
C ALA A 138 6.04 12.63 15.10
N ALA A 139 5.24 12.07 14.20
CA ALA A 139 5.69 11.69 12.85
C ALA A 139 6.11 12.88 11.99
N LEU A 140 5.37 13.99 12.06
CA LEU A 140 5.71 15.25 11.37
C LEU A 140 7.03 15.85 11.86
N ALA A 141 7.40 15.62 13.13
CA ALA A 141 8.63 16.11 13.73
C ALA A 141 9.80 15.10 13.66
N ALA A 142 9.56 13.85 13.29
CA ALA A 142 10.57 12.79 13.27
C ALA A 142 11.59 13.01 12.14
N ALA A 143 12.80 12.48 12.30
CA ALA A 143 13.78 12.46 11.21
C ALA A 143 13.32 11.55 10.06
N PRO A 144 13.77 11.81 8.81
CA PRO A 144 13.56 10.88 7.72
C PRO A 144 14.07 9.48 8.04
N CYS A 145 13.34 8.46 7.61
CA CYS A 145 13.66 7.06 7.84
C CYS A 145 13.87 6.28 6.53
N THR A 146 14.32 5.04 6.66
CA THR A 146 14.51 4.14 5.51
C THR A 146 13.19 3.49 5.07
N TRP A 147 13.15 2.91 3.88
CA TRP A 147 12.05 2.05 3.44
C TRP A 147 11.83 0.85 4.36
N GLY A 148 12.92 0.26 4.89
CA GLY A 148 12.83 -0.86 5.83
C GLY A 148 12.17 -0.47 7.15
N ASP A 149 12.41 0.76 7.63
CA ASP A 149 11.73 1.29 8.82
C ASP A 149 10.22 1.47 8.58
N ALA A 150 9.84 2.05 7.44
CA ALA A 150 8.44 2.21 7.05
C ALA A 150 7.73 0.86 6.90
N ALA A 151 8.35 -0.10 6.19
CA ALA A 151 7.81 -1.45 6.01
C ALA A 151 7.63 -2.20 7.34
N ARG A 152 8.60 -2.11 8.26
CA ARG A 152 8.48 -2.68 9.61
C ARG A 152 7.37 -2.02 10.43
N THR A 153 7.15 -0.72 10.24
CA THR A 153 6.20 0.07 11.03
C THR A 153 4.75 -0.28 10.69
N ILE A 154 4.45 -0.60 9.42
CA ILE A 154 3.09 -0.98 8.99
C ILE A 154 2.70 -2.44 9.33
N GLY A 155 3.67 -3.31 9.66
CA GLY A 155 3.42 -4.72 9.93
C GLY A 155 2.57 -4.99 11.18
N THR A 156 1.80 -6.08 11.19
CA THR A 156 1.01 -6.52 12.36
C THR A 156 1.45 -7.89 12.85
N THR A 157 0.97 -8.95 12.19
CA THR A 157 1.32 -10.35 12.43
C THR A 157 2.39 -10.82 11.45
N ASP A 158 2.78 -9.94 10.51
CA ASP A 158 3.92 -10.10 9.62
C ASP A 158 5.17 -10.53 10.41
N THR A 159 5.86 -11.54 9.90
CA THR A 159 7.07 -12.08 10.54
C THR A 159 8.35 -11.45 9.96
N PHE A 160 8.26 -10.83 8.78
CA PHE A 160 9.33 -10.03 8.17
C PHE A 160 8.79 -8.83 7.38
N ALA A 161 9.63 -7.80 7.22
CA ALA A 161 9.32 -6.62 6.43
C ALA A 161 9.40 -6.92 4.93
N LYS A 162 8.47 -6.38 4.14
CA LYS A 162 8.33 -6.72 2.72
C LYS A 162 8.52 -5.47 1.86
N GLY A 163 9.43 -5.57 0.89
CA GLY A 163 9.73 -4.50 -0.05
C GLY A 163 10.19 -5.05 -1.39
N ALA A 164 9.99 -4.28 -2.45
CA ALA A 164 10.42 -4.60 -3.80
C ALA A 164 10.71 -3.31 -4.58
N MET A 165 11.60 -3.39 -5.57
CA MET A 165 11.88 -2.28 -6.47
C MET A 165 12.04 -2.74 -7.92
N ALA A 166 11.79 -1.83 -8.86
CA ALA A 166 12.09 -2.00 -10.26
C ALA A 166 12.54 -0.66 -10.88
N GLN A 167 13.23 -0.74 -12.01
CA GLN A 167 13.56 0.43 -12.83
C GLN A 167 13.05 0.22 -14.25
N ALA A 168 12.65 1.31 -14.91
CA ALA A 168 12.20 1.28 -16.29
C ALA A 168 12.84 2.43 -17.09
N ALA A 169 13.04 2.20 -18.38
CA ALA A 169 13.40 3.25 -19.33
C ALA A 169 12.12 3.90 -19.87
N VAL A 170 11.88 5.16 -19.52
CA VAL A 170 10.73 5.95 -19.93
C VAL A 170 11.22 7.23 -20.58
N ASP A 171 10.86 7.47 -21.83
CA ASP A 171 11.32 8.66 -22.57
C ASP A 171 12.86 8.86 -22.50
N GLY A 172 13.62 7.78 -22.63
CA GLY A 172 15.08 7.79 -22.52
C GLY A 172 15.64 8.08 -21.13
N ARG A 173 14.79 8.17 -20.09
CA ARG A 173 15.16 8.36 -18.68
C ARG A 173 14.95 7.09 -17.88
N THR A 174 15.80 6.87 -16.88
CA THR A 174 15.55 5.84 -15.87
C THR A 174 14.55 6.38 -14.85
N VAL A 175 13.41 5.73 -14.73
CA VAL A 175 12.46 5.92 -13.62
C VAL A 175 12.60 4.77 -12.64
N THR A 176 12.36 5.02 -11.36
CA THR A 176 12.47 4.04 -10.29
C THR A 176 11.12 3.83 -9.61
N LEU A 177 10.80 2.59 -9.28
CA LEU A 177 9.63 2.21 -8.50
C LEU A 177 10.10 1.50 -7.24
N CYS A 178 9.67 1.97 -6.07
CA CYS A 178 9.87 1.31 -4.79
C CYS A 178 8.51 1.00 -4.17
N GLY A 179 8.36 -0.20 -3.62
CA GLY A 179 7.12 -0.63 -3.00
C GLY A 179 7.34 -1.26 -1.64
N ILE A 180 6.44 -0.99 -0.70
CA ILE A 180 6.36 -1.67 0.59
C ILE A 180 4.96 -2.26 0.77
N ILE A 181 4.87 -3.38 1.47
CA ILE A 181 3.60 -4.05 1.73
C ILE A 181 3.59 -4.69 3.11
N LYS A 182 2.41 -4.86 3.66
CA LYS A 182 2.16 -5.74 4.81
C LYS A 182 0.96 -6.64 4.54
N GLY A 183 0.87 -7.74 5.27
CA GLY A 183 -0.14 -8.78 5.13
C GLY A 183 0.48 -10.16 5.36
N SER A 184 -0.20 -10.99 6.14
CA SER A 184 0.21 -12.36 6.50
C SER A 184 -0.99 -13.25 6.81
N GLY A 185 -2.05 -12.69 7.41
CA GLY A 185 -3.33 -13.35 7.63
C GLY A 185 -4.50 -12.51 7.12
N MET A 186 -5.67 -13.13 7.01
CA MET A 186 -6.90 -12.61 6.40
C MET A 186 -6.64 -12.18 4.95
N ILE A 187 -6.00 -13.06 4.16
CA ILE A 187 -5.60 -12.79 2.78
C ILE A 187 -6.47 -13.63 1.84
N ALA A 188 -7.31 -12.97 1.05
CA ALA A 188 -8.13 -13.58 0.01
C ALA A 188 -8.21 -12.73 -1.27
N PRO A 189 -8.58 -13.33 -2.41
CA PRO A 189 -8.80 -12.60 -3.67
C PRO A 189 -9.94 -11.58 -3.54
N ASP A 190 -10.01 -10.65 -4.51
CA ASP A 190 -10.92 -9.48 -4.50
C ASP A 190 -10.56 -8.41 -3.45
N MET A 191 -9.24 -8.35 -3.25
CA MET A 191 -8.45 -7.60 -2.26
C MET A 191 -8.52 -8.27 -0.88
N ALA A 192 -7.31 -8.55 -0.41
CA ALA A 192 -6.89 -9.36 0.73
C ALA A 192 -6.34 -8.44 1.82
N THR A 193 -6.30 -8.78 3.14
CA THR A 193 -5.73 -7.96 4.27
C THR A 193 -4.30 -7.51 4.06
N MET A 194 -4.13 -6.58 3.13
CA MET A 194 -2.85 -6.04 2.73
C MET A 194 -2.97 -4.55 2.49
N LEU A 195 -1.96 -3.88 3.03
CA LEU A 195 -1.71 -2.47 2.79
C LEU A 195 -0.43 -2.39 1.97
N GLY A 196 -0.55 -2.02 0.71
CA GLY A 196 0.55 -1.90 -0.25
C GLY A 196 0.72 -0.48 -0.74
N TYR A 197 1.96 0.00 -0.80
CA TYR A 197 2.26 1.37 -1.19
C TYR A 197 3.43 1.38 -2.17
N ILE A 198 3.16 1.83 -3.39
CA ILE A 198 4.14 1.94 -4.47
C ILE A 198 4.44 3.42 -4.69
N PHE A 199 5.71 3.75 -4.82
CA PHE A 199 6.21 5.11 -5.03
C PHE A 199 7.13 5.12 -6.24
N THR A 200 6.97 6.12 -7.10
CA THR A 200 7.81 6.29 -8.27
C THR A 200 8.10 7.76 -8.51
N ASP A 201 9.28 8.03 -9.07
CA ASP A 201 9.65 9.36 -9.55
C ASP A 201 9.17 9.64 -10.97
N ALA A 202 8.58 8.65 -11.67
CA ALA A 202 8.02 8.84 -13.00
C ALA A 202 6.95 9.95 -13.02
N ALA A 203 6.93 10.76 -14.09
CA ALA A 203 5.80 11.61 -14.42
C ALA A 203 4.73 10.79 -15.12
N VAL A 204 3.55 10.65 -14.49
CA VAL A 204 2.44 9.83 -14.98
C VAL A 204 1.13 10.56 -14.70
N GLU A 205 0.25 10.65 -15.71
CA GLU A 205 -1.08 11.22 -15.50
C GLU A 205 -1.94 10.30 -14.62
N PRO A 206 -2.75 10.83 -13.68
CA PRO A 206 -3.47 10.02 -12.71
C PRO A 206 -4.39 8.96 -13.34
N ALA A 207 -5.07 9.30 -14.44
CA ALA A 207 -5.95 8.38 -15.13
C ALA A 207 -5.19 7.19 -15.74
N PHE A 208 -3.99 7.43 -16.29
CA PHE A 208 -3.14 6.38 -16.82
C PHE A 208 -2.52 5.53 -15.71
N LEU A 209 -2.07 6.16 -14.62
CA LEU A 209 -1.58 5.46 -13.43
C LEU A 209 -2.66 4.53 -12.85
N GLN A 210 -3.91 4.98 -12.77
CA GLN A 210 -5.04 4.17 -12.31
C GLN A 210 -5.32 3.00 -13.24
N LYS A 211 -5.26 3.20 -14.57
CA LYS A 211 -5.42 2.12 -15.56
C LYS A 211 -4.34 1.04 -15.37
N CYS A 212 -3.07 1.45 -15.25
CA CYS A 212 -1.95 0.55 -15.01
C CYS A 212 -2.13 -0.21 -13.68
N LEU A 213 -2.37 0.48 -12.57
CA LEU A 213 -2.52 -0.14 -11.26
C LEU A 213 -3.69 -1.14 -11.23
N SER A 214 -4.82 -0.80 -11.86
CA SER A 214 -6.00 -1.68 -11.91
C SER A 214 -5.70 -2.98 -12.67
N ALA A 215 -5.03 -2.88 -13.82
CA ALA A 215 -4.62 -4.04 -14.61
C ALA A 215 -3.59 -4.90 -13.87
N THR A 216 -2.60 -4.26 -13.26
CA THR A 216 -1.57 -4.93 -12.44
C THR A 216 -2.18 -5.67 -11.26
N ASN A 217 -3.08 -5.04 -10.51
CA ASN A 217 -3.76 -5.66 -9.36
C ASN A 217 -4.50 -6.95 -9.76
N PHE A 218 -5.21 -6.93 -10.90
CA PHE A 218 -5.95 -8.08 -11.39
C PHE A 218 -5.04 -9.30 -11.61
N ARG A 219 -3.79 -9.09 -12.03
CA ARG A 219 -2.81 -10.13 -12.31
C ARG A 219 -1.91 -10.51 -11.12
N THR A 220 -1.97 -9.76 -10.01
CA THR A 220 -1.03 -9.89 -8.88
C THR A 220 -1.78 -10.07 -7.56
N PHE A 221 -2.10 -8.99 -6.84
CA PHE A 221 -2.73 -9.05 -5.52
C PHE A 221 -4.12 -9.72 -5.55
N SER A 222 -4.84 -9.65 -6.66
CA SER A 222 -6.12 -10.37 -6.81
C SER A 222 -5.97 -11.86 -7.18
N CYS A 223 -4.74 -12.37 -7.21
CA CYS A 223 -4.39 -13.77 -7.49
C CYS A 223 -3.72 -14.49 -6.31
N ILE A 224 -3.69 -13.87 -5.13
CA ILE A 224 -3.12 -14.48 -3.91
C ILE A 224 -4.22 -14.77 -2.88
N THR A 225 -4.01 -15.82 -2.09
CA THR A 225 -4.83 -16.21 -0.94
C THR A 225 -3.92 -16.87 0.10
N VAL A 226 -4.27 -16.77 1.38
CA VAL A 226 -3.62 -17.49 2.50
C VAL A 226 -4.66 -18.32 3.25
N ASP A 227 -5.76 -17.70 3.65
CA ASP A 227 -6.81 -18.31 4.48
C ASP A 227 -8.22 -18.12 3.93
N GLY A 228 -8.38 -17.41 2.81
CA GLY A 228 -9.67 -17.23 2.14
C GLY A 228 -10.56 -16.13 2.74
N ASP A 229 -10.11 -15.44 3.79
CA ASP A 229 -10.84 -14.34 4.41
C ASP A 229 -10.51 -12.97 3.78
N THR A 230 -11.49 -12.32 3.13
CA THR A 230 -11.36 -10.97 2.56
C THR A 230 -11.41 -9.89 3.65
N SER A 231 -10.43 -8.99 3.70
CA SER A 231 -10.40 -7.94 4.73
C SER A 231 -11.47 -6.87 4.57
N THR A 232 -11.58 -6.06 5.62
CA THR A 232 -12.31 -4.79 5.62
C THR A 232 -11.45 -3.57 5.26
N SER A 233 -10.12 -3.70 5.15
CA SER A 233 -9.21 -2.54 5.13
C SER A 233 -8.27 -2.47 3.91
N ASP A 234 -8.41 -3.36 2.94
CA ASP A 234 -7.40 -3.55 1.90
C ASP A 234 -7.23 -2.33 1.04
N THR A 235 -5.98 -1.96 0.85
CA THR A 235 -5.63 -0.73 0.17
C THR A 235 -4.29 -0.91 -0.53
N VAL A 236 -4.26 -0.63 -1.83
CA VAL A 236 -3.02 -0.49 -2.60
C VAL A 236 -3.01 0.89 -3.22
N LEU A 237 -2.02 1.72 -2.88
CA LEU A 237 -1.86 3.04 -3.49
C LEU A 237 -0.56 3.10 -4.27
N ALA A 238 -0.61 3.75 -5.43
CA ALA A 238 0.57 4.10 -6.22
C ALA A 238 0.70 5.62 -6.29
N PHE A 239 1.88 6.14 -5.97
CA PHE A 239 2.20 7.57 -5.96
C PHE A 239 3.31 7.87 -6.96
N ALA A 240 3.05 8.77 -7.92
CA ALA A 240 4.00 9.16 -8.96
C ALA A 240 4.35 10.65 -8.81
N THR A 241 5.57 10.95 -8.38
CA THR A 241 5.98 12.31 -7.97
C THR A 241 6.43 13.21 -9.12
N GLY A 242 6.68 12.64 -10.31
CA GLY A 242 7.13 13.37 -11.48
C GLY A 242 8.55 13.95 -11.40
N LYS A 243 9.40 13.45 -10.50
CA LYS A 243 10.76 13.97 -10.30
C LYS A 243 11.85 13.36 -11.19
N ALA A 244 11.55 12.33 -11.98
CA ALA A 244 12.50 11.68 -12.88
C ALA A 244 12.80 12.48 -14.17
N GLY A 245 11.99 13.49 -14.48
CA GLY A 245 12.18 14.38 -15.63
C GLY A 245 11.86 13.75 -17.00
N ASN A 246 11.11 12.64 -17.03
CA ASN A 246 10.49 12.10 -18.24
C ASN A 246 9.27 12.94 -18.66
N ALA A 247 8.91 12.90 -19.94
CA ALA A 247 7.60 13.39 -20.38
C ALA A 247 6.46 12.61 -19.68
N PRO A 248 5.36 13.28 -19.28
CA PRO A 248 4.24 12.60 -18.62
C PRO A 248 3.70 11.42 -19.44
N LEU A 249 3.59 10.26 -18.81
CA LEU A 249 2.89 9.11 -19.38
C LEU A 249 1.38 9.33 -19.31
N VAL A 250 0.74 9.48 -20.47
CA VAL A 250 -0.70 9.80 -20.57
C VAL A 250 -1.54 8.65 -21.14
N SER A 251 -0.91 7.74 -21.88
CA SER A 251 -1.55 6.59 -22.53
C SER A 251 -0.55 5.48 -22.80
N THR A 252 -1.04 4.36 -23.34
CA THR A 252 -0.20 3.24 -23.81
C THR A 252 0.72 3.60 -24.97
N ASP A 253 0.45 4.72 -25.66
CA ASP A 253 1.25 5.19 -26.80
C ASP A 253 2.39 6.12 -26.36
N SER A 254 2.45 6.47 -25.07
CA SER A 254 3.52 7.30 -24.52
C SER A 254 4.84 6.52 -24.53
N ALA A 255 5.96 7.18 -24.83
CA ALA A 255 7.27 6.54 -24.93
C ALA A 255 7.69 5.87 -23.61
N GLY A 256 7.80 4.55 -23.59
CA GLY A 256 8.13 3.74 -22.40
C GLY A 256 6.94 3.46 -21.47
N ALA A 257 5.70 3.69 -21.91
CA ALA A 257 4.50 3.32 -21.17
C ALA A 257 4.42 1.81 -20.87
N ASP A 258 4.85 0.99 -21.83
CA ASP A 258 4.94 -0.46 -21.70
C ASP A 258 6.01 -0.88 -20.67
N ALA A 259 7.19 -0.26 -20.72
CA ALA A 259 8.27 -0.49 -19.76
C ALA A 259 7.85 -0.09 -18.33
N PHE A 260 7.17 1.05 -18.18
CA PHE A 260 6.61 1.48 -16.90
C PHE A 260 5.56 0.48 -16.37
N ALA A 261 4.61 0.08 -17.21
CA ALA A 261 3.57 -0.87 -16.82
C ALA A 261 4.15 -2.24 -16.43
N ALA A 262 5.17 -2.72 -17.15
CA ALA A 262 5.88 -3.95 -16.82
C ALA A 262 6.62 -3.86 -15.48
N ALA A 263 7.30 -2.74 -15.21
CA ALA A 263 7.99 -2.53 -13.95
C ALA A 263 7.03 -2.40 -12.75
N LEU A 264 5.88 -1.73 -12.94
CA LEU A 264 4.82 -1.68 -11.93
C LEU A 264 4.25 -3.08 -11.65
N GLU A 265 4.01 -3.88 -12.70
CA GLU A 265 3.55 -5.26 -12.54
C GLU A 265 4.57 -6.13 -11.81
N ASP A 266 5.85 -5.98 -12.13
CA ASP A 266 6.92 -6.73 -11.48
C ASP A 266 7.01 -6.41 -9.98
N VAL A 267 7.01 -5.13 -9.59
CA VAL A 267 6.98 -4.72 -8.18
C VAL A 267 5.76 -5.30 -7.47
N CYS A 268 4.57 -5.14 -8.03
CA CYS A 268 3.34 -5.67 -7.41
C CYS A 268 3.35 -7.20 -7.30
N ARG A 269 3.88 -7.92 -8.29
CA ARG A 269 4.01 -9.37 -8.25
C ARG A 269 4.98 -9.82 -7.16
N GLN A 270 6.14 -9.19 -7.07
CA GLN A 270 7.11 -9.45 -6.01
C GLN A 270 6.48 -9.24 -4.63
N LEU A 271 5.81 -8.10 -4.42
CA LEU A 271 5.11 -7.80 -3.16
C LEU A 271 4.01 -8.83 -2.85
N ALA A 272 3.21 -9.24 -3.84
CA ALA A 272 2.18 -10.25 -3.67
C ALA A 272 2.77 -11.60 -3.22
N HIS A 273 3.89 -12.02 -3.83
CA HIS A 273 4.59 -13.23 -3.40
C HIS A 273 5.13 -13.13 -1.96
N LEU A 274 5.61 -11.95 -1.55
CA LEU A 274 6.08 -11.74 -0.17
C LEU A 274 4.95 -11.86 0.85
N VAL A 275 3.73 -11.45 0.51
CA VAL A 275 2.54 -11.67 1.36
C VAL A 275 2.26 -13.16 1.54
N VAL A 276 2.26 -13.95 0.46
CA VAL A 276 2.01 -15.40 0.52
C VAL A 276 3.14 -16.14 1.27
N ARG A 277 4.39 -15.76 1.05
CA ARG A 277 5.55 -16.34 1.77
C ARG A 277 5.50 -16.08 3.27
N ASP A 278 4.87 -14.99 3.67
CA ASP A 278 4.66 -14.66 5.08
C ASP A 278 3.28 -15.05 5.60
N GLY A 279 2.56 -15.91 4.88
CA GLY A 279 1.28 -16.44 5.32
C GLY A 279 1.36 -17.00 6.73
N GLU A 280 0.37 -16.73 7.59
CA GLU A 280 0.41 -17.19 8.99
C GLU A 280 0.53 -18.73 9.06
N GLY A 281 1.66 -19.20 9.59
CA GLY A 281 1.98 -20.62 9.65
C GLY A 281 2.48 -21.26 8.34
N ALA A 282 2.66 -20.48 7.27
CA ALA A 282 3.12 -20.99 5.98
C ALA A 282 4.51 -21.63 6.06
N GLN A 283 4.63 -22.82 5.46
CA GLN A 283 5.89 -23.57 5.35
C GLN A 283 6.35 -23.73 3.90
N LYS A 284 5.44 -23.53 2.95
CA LYS A 284 5.69 -23.71 1.52
C LYS A 284 4.93 -22.64 0.74
N PHE A 285 5.51 -22.22 -0.37
CA PHE A 285 4.83 -21.39 -1.38
C PHE A 285 4.27 -22.32 -2.46
N ILE A 286 3.00 -22.15 -2.82
CA ILE A 286 2.31 -22.97 -3.83
C ILE A 286 1.88 -22.05 -4.97
N GLU A 287 2.24 -22.42 -6.20
CA GLU A 287 1.80 -21.74 -7.41
C GLU A 287 0.87 -22.68 -8.19
N VAL A 288 -0.35 -22.22 -8.48
CA VAL A 288 -1.33 -22.95 -9.28
C VAL A 288 -1.40 -22.34 -10.67
N ARG A 289 -0.98 -23.09 -11.69
CA ARG A 289 -1.08 -22.68 -13.10
C ARG A 289 -2.22 -23.42 -13.78
N VAL A 290 -3.24 -22.68 -14.21
CA VAL A 290 -4.37 -23.21 -14.97
C VAL A 290 -4.25 -22.78 -16.42
N SER A 291 -4.25 -23.74 -17.35
CA SER A 291 -4.19 -23.52 -18.79
C SER A 291 -5.31 -24.28 -19.51
N GLY A 292 -5.74 -23.78 -20.67
CA GLY A 292 -6.80 -24.42 -21.47
C GLY A 292 -8.23 -24.14 -20.98
N ALA A 293 -8.41 -23.22 -20.03
CA ALA A 293 -9.73 -22.74 -19.64
C ALA A 293 -10.34 -21.87 -20.75
N VAL A 294 -11.67 -21.75 -20.74
CA VAL A 294 -12.41 -20.96 -21.75
C VAL A 294 -12.21 -19.44 -21.62
N SER A 295 -11.69 -18.98 -20.49
CA SER A 295 -11.33 -17.58 -20.23
C SER A 295 -10.38 -17.46 -19.04
N ASP A 296 -9.70 -16.32 -18.90
CA ASP A 296 -8.85 -16.01 -17.75
C ASP A 296 -9.65 -15.99 -16.44
N GLU A 297 -10.90 -15.52 -16.47
CA GLU A 297 -11.80 -15.56 -15.32
C GLU A 297 -12.14 -17.00 -14.92
N SER A 298 -12.35 -17.89 -15.90
CA SER A 298 -12.54 -19.32 -15.63
C SER A 298 -11.27 -19.95 -15.06
N ALA A 299 -10.10 -19.64 -15.61
CA ALA A 299 -8.82 -20.12 -15.10
C ALA A 299 -8.60 -19.67 -13.65
N ARG A 300 -8.89 -18.39 -13.35
CA ARG A 300 -8.77 -17.82 -12.00
C ARG A 300 -9.69 -18.54 -11.02
N ARG A 301 -10.98 -18.73 -11.35
CA ARG A 301 -11.92 -19.43 -10.47
C ARG A 301 -11.46 -20.85 -10.13
N ILE A 302 -10.92 -21.58 -11.11
CA ILE A 302 -10.37 -22.92 -10.90
C ILE A 302 -9.12 -22.85 -10.00
N GLY A 303 -8.20 -21.93 -10.29
CA GLY A 303 -7.00 -21.74 -9.49
C GLY A 303 -7.29 -21.45 -8.02
N LEU A 304 -8.28 -20.59 -7.75
CA LEU A 304 -8.72 -20.23 -6.41
C LEU A 304 -9.49 -21.35 -5.69
N ALA A 305 -10.12 -22.27 -6.42
CA ALA A 305 -10.76 -23.43 -5.81
C ALA A 305 -9.76 -24.54 -5.43
N ILE A 306 -8.58 -24.54 -6.04
CA ILE A 306 -7.47 -25.46 -5.73
C ILE A 306 -6.64 -24.94 -4.56
N ALA A 307 -6.40 -23.62 -4.53
CA ALA A 307 -5.64 -22.92 -3.51
C ALA A 307 -6.37 -22.91 -2.16
#